data_AF-A0A9P8EEC5-F1
#
_entry.id   AF-A0A9P8EEC5-F1
#
_cell.length_a   1.000
_cell.length_b   1.000
_cell.length_c   1.000
_cell.angle_alpha   90.00
_cell.angle_beta   90.00
_cell.angle_gamma   90.00
#
_symmetry.space_group_name_H-M   'P 1'
#
loop_
_entity.id
_entity.type
_entity.pdbx_description
1 polymer ?
#
loop_
_entity_poly.entity_id
_entity_poly.type
_entity_poly.pdbx_seq_one_letter_code
_entity_poly.pdbx_strand_id
1 'polypeptide(L)'
;GHSQLKTGHPVRSAIHKQLNGRLVLRWVTTWESLLLYVLYLFLLQLTPPCCNRDVQVLPSLRPVATTRREHANMATAYDIQTYLLDKSNIKDTVTRMMYAFDNKDSSLLIDQVYTPEIHLDYDTLLLGGKPEIISSKAWADRLEHMHDAYDTTQHTVHNFLIELPQPSSANKEVARPDTCVVYAHADGWFYNRNAEGRPRNMCRRNGGKYRLEVVRLKEKEEQGENPWRISKQRVELSWQDMGSQ
;
A
#
# COMPACT_ATOMS: atom_id res chain seq x y z
N GLY A 1 -25.00 -20.40 -44.27
CA GLY A 1 -25.44 -19.25 -43.46
C GLY A 1 -25.56 -19.70 -42.02
N HIS A 2 -24.70 -19.18 -41.13
CA HIS A 2 -24.77 -19.45 -39.70
C HIS A 2 -25.52 -18.30 -39.02
N SER A 3 -26.67 -18.62 -38.45
CA SER A 3 -27.43 -17.71 -37.59
C SER A 3 -26.66 -17.48 -36.28
N GLN A 4 -26.16 -16.26 -36.07
CA GLN A 4 -25.70 -15.86 -34.74
C GLN A 4 -26.91 -15.50 -33.88
N LEU A 5 -27.09 -16.24 -32.79
CA LEU A 5 -28.04 -15.90 -31.72
C LEU A 5 -27.62 -14.56 -31.11
N LYS A 6 -28.44 -13.53 -31.33
CA LYS A 6 -28.28 -12.21 -30.70
C LYS A 6 -28.36 -12.37 -29.19
N THR A 7 -27.21 -12.31 -28.51
CA THR A 7 -27.17 -12.19 -27.05
C THR A 7 -27.73 -10.83 -26.67
N GLY A 8 -28.78 -10.84 -25.85
CA GLY A 8 -29.41 -9.61 -25.35
C GLY A 8 -28.42 -8.72 -24.60
N HIS A 9 -28.73 -7.43 -24.58
CA HIS A 9 -27.95 -6.32 -24.02
C HIS A 9 -26.95 -6.71 -22.90
N PRO A 10 -25.65 -6.38 -23.02
CA PRO A 10 -24.59 -6.80 -22.10
C PRO A 10 -24.85 -6.42 -20.63
N VAL A 11 -25.64 -5.37 -20.40
CA VAL A 11 -26.04 -4.84 -19.09
C VAL A 11 -26.87 -5.85 -18.27
N ARG A 12 -27.74 -6.66 -18.90
CA ARG A 12 -28.55 -7.65 -18.16
C ARG A 12 -27.74 -8.85 -17.69
N SER A 13 -26.66 -9.20 -18.41
CA SER A 13 -25.80 -10.34 -18.05
C SER A 13 -24.92 -10.08 -16.83
N ALA A 14 -24.43 -8.85 -16.65
CA ALA A 14 -23.60 -8.46 -15.52
C ALA A 14 -24.38 -8.45 -14.20
N ILE A 15 -25.62 -7.95 -14.23
CA ILE A 15 -26.52 -7.95 -13.06
C ILE A 15 -26.87 -9.38 -12.64
N HIS A 16 -27.18 -10.27 -13.59
CA HIS A 16 -27.45 -11.67 -13.29
C HIS A 16 -26.22 -12.40 -12.70
N LYS A 17 -25.01 -12.10 -13.18
CA LYS A 17 -23.77 -12.66 -12.63
C LYS A 17 -23.52 -12.19 -11.19
N GLN A 18 -23.79 -10.93 -10.87
CA GLN A 18 -23.66 -10.42 -9.50
C GLN A 18 -24.75 -10.96 -8.56
N LEU A 19 -25.98 -11.12 -9.03
CA LEU A 19 -27.07 -11.71 -8.23
C LEU A 19 -26.79 -13.18 -7.91
N ASN A 20 -26.34 -13.97 -8.89
CA ASN A 20 -25.95 -15.37 -8.65
C ASN A 20 -24.74 -15.48 -7.73
N GLY A 21 -23.74 -14.61 -7.87
CA GLY A 21 -22.57 -14.57 -6.98
C GLY A 21 -22.94 -14.27 -5.53
N ARG A 22 -23.82 -13.28 -5.30
CA ARG A 22 -24.33 -12.96 -3.95
C ARG A 22 -25.12 -14.12 -3.34
N LEU A 23 -25.88 -14.87 -4.14
CA LEU A 23 -26.67 -15.99 -3.67
C LEU A 23 -25.78 -17.18 -3.26
N VAL A 24 -24.72 -17.45 -4.02
CA VAL A 24 -23.71 -18.47 -3.68
C VAL A 24 -22.91 -18.08 -2.44
N LEU A 25 -22.43 -16.83 -2.35
CA LEU A 25 -21.71 -16.32 -1.17
C LEU A 25 -22.57 -16.39 0.11
N ARG A 26 -23.85 -16.03 0.00
CA ARG A 26 -24.80 -16.16 1.12
C ARG A 26 -25.03 -17.62 1.49
N TRP A 27 -25.13 -18.53 0.53
CA TRP A 27 -25.24 -19.96 0.80
C TRP A 27 -24.01 -20.51 1.54
N VAL A 28 -22.79 -20.28 1.03
CA VAL A 28 -21.54 -20.77 1.64
C VAL A 28 -21.38 -20.27 3.08
N THR A 29 -21.58 -18.97 3.31
CA THR A 29 -21.45 -18.37 4.65
C THR A 29 -22.52 -18.83 5.65
N THR A 30 -23.71 -19.20 5.17
CA THR A 30 -24.80 -19.68 6.06
C THR A 30 -24.55 -21.12 6.52
N TRP A 31 -23.97 -21.97 5.67
CA TRP A 31 -23.64 -23.36 6.05
C TRP A 31 -22.44 -23.46 6.99
N GLU A 32 -21.39 -22.65 6.77
CA GLU A 32 -20.24 -22.58 7.69
C GLU A 32 -20.66 -22.12 9.09
N SER A 33 -21.58 -21.14 9.16
CA SER A 33 -22.14 -20.67 10.44
C SER A 33 -22.93 -21.77 11.16
N LEU A 34 -23.69 -22.59 10.43
CA LEU A 34 -24.45 -23.72 10.99
C LEU A 34 -23.53 -24.81 11.54
N LEU A 35 -22.42 -25.12 10.84
CA LEU A 35 -21.42 -26.07 11.31
C LEU A 35 -20.72 -25.59 12.59
N LEU A 36 -20.39 -24.30 12.68
CA LEU A 36 -19.79 -23.72 13.88
C LEU A 36 -20.76 -23.78 15.08
N TYR A 37 -22.06 -23.57 14.87
CA TYR A 37 -23.06 -23.71 15.92
C TYR A 37 -23.19 -25.16 16.42
N VAL A 38 -23.20 -26.14 15.53
CA VAL A 38 -23.26 -27.57 15.91
C VAL A 38 -21.98 -27.98 16.64
N LEU A 39 -20.81 -27.56 16.16
CA LEU A 39 -19.52 -27.82 16.81
C LEU A 39 -19.46 -27.19 18.21
N TYR A 40 -19.94 -25.95 18.35
CA TYR A 40 -19.99 -25.25 19.64
C TYR A 40 -20.91 -25.96 20.65
N LEU A 41 -22.10 -26.40 20.23
CA LEU A 41 -23.00 -27.17 21.07
C LEU A 41 -22.39 -28.53 21.46
N PHE A 42 -21.68 -29.18 20.55
CA PHE A 42 -21.00 -30.45 20.82
C PHE A 42 -19.86 -30.30 21.84
N LEU A 43 -19.09 -29.21 21.77
CA LEU A 43 -18.02 -28.90 22.71
C LEU A 43 -18.55 -28.53 24.11
N LEU A 44 -19.69 -27.86 24.20
CA LEU A 44 -20.36 -27.53 25.46
C LEU A 44 -20.90 -28.77 26.21
N GLN A 45 -21.25 -29.84 25.49
CA GLN A 45 -21.74 -31.09 26.12
C GLN A 45 -20.63 -32.05 26.54
N LEU A 46 -19.38 -31.77 26.17
CA LEU A 46 -18.21 -32.61 26.52
C LEU A 46 -17.46 -32.12 27.77
N THR A 47 -17.88 -31.02 28.40
CA THR A 47 -17.30 -30.57 29.68
C THR A 47 -18.18 -31.03 30.86
N PRO A 48 -17.73 -31.95 31.74
CA PRO A 48 -18.44 -32.25 32.97
C PRO A 48 -18.36 -31.05 33.94
N PRO A 49 -19.42 -30.75 34.72
CA PRO A 49 -19.38 -29.71 35.73
C PRO A 49 -18.64 -30.25 36.97
N CYS A 50 -17.31 -30.09 36.99
CA CYS A 50 -16.51 -30.43 38.15
C CYS A 50 -16.40 -29.23 39.09
N CYS A 51 -17.27 -29.27 40.11
CA CYS A 51 -17.17 -28.72 41.46
C CYS A 51 -15.84 -28.08 41.90
N ASN A 52 -15.99 -26.88 42.48
CA ASN A 52 -15.44 -26.42 43.76
C ASN A 52 -14.24 -27.20 44.34
N ARG A 53 -13.10 -26.51 44.47
CA ARG A 53 -12.13 -26.78 45.54
C ARG A 53 -11.32 -25.53 45.90
N ASP A 54 -11.69 -24.96 47.04
CA ASP A 54 -10.87 -24.31 48.06
C ASP A 54 -9.57 -23.61 47.61
N VAL A 55 -9.66 -22.28 47.48
CA VAL A 55 -8.49 -21.39 47.49
C VAL A 55 -8.00 -21.28 48.94
N GLN A 56 -6.98 -22.06 49.30
CA GLN A 56 -6.19 -21.78 50.49
C GLN A 56 -5.29 -20.57 50.23
N VAL A 57 -5.54 -19.51 51.00
CA VAL A 57 -4.74 -18.30 51.10
C VAL A 57 -3.40 -18.65 51.77
N LEU A 58 -2.28 -18.37 51.10
CA LEU A 58 -0.96 -18.25 51.72
C LEU A 58 -0.36 -16.86 51.44
N PRO A 59 0.46 -16.32 52.37
CA PRO A 59 0.59 -14.89 52.56
C PRO A 59 1.60 -14.21 51.62
N SER A 60 1.21 -12.99 51.25
CA SER A 60 2.02 -11.85 50.81
C SER A 60 3.50 -11.92 51.21
N LEU A 61 4.36 -12.22 50.24
CA LEU A 61 5.77 -11.82 50.25
C LEU A 61 5.94 -10.58 49.36
N ARG A 62 6.55 -9.56 49.96
CA ARG A 62 6.75 -8.19 49.45
C ARG A 62 7.49 -8.19 48.09
N PRO A 63 7.21 -7.25 47.20
CA PRO A 63 7.99 -7.08 45.98
C PRO A 63 9.34 -6.42 46.31
N VAL A 64 10.43 -7.13 46.05
CA VAL A 64 11.76 -6.52 45.93
C VAL A 64 11.78 -5.79 44.59
N ALA A 65 11.97 -4.47 44.65
CA ALA A 65 12.12 -3.64 43.47
C ALA A 65 13.44 -3.96 42.78
N THR A 66 13.37 -4.71 41.68
CA THR A 66 14.47 -4.82 40.71
C THR A 66 14.27 -3.72 39.66
N THR A 67 14.85 -2.55 39.90
CA THR A 67 15.10 -1.56 38.84
C THR A 67 16.16 -2.11 37.89
N ARG A 68 15.73 -2.82 36.84
CA ARG A 68 16.58 -3.12 35.68
C ARG A 68 16.33 -2.05 34.63
N ARG A 69 17.13 -0.98 34.69
CA ARG A 69 17.34 -0.06 33.56
C ARG A 69 18.13 -0.83 32.51
N GLU A 70 17.44 -1.49 31.60
CA GLU A 70 18.03 -1.94 30.34
C GLU A 70 17.61 -0.99 29.24
N HIS A 71 18.45 0.03 29.01
CA HIS A 71 18.55 0.63 27.69
C HIS A 71 19.32 -0.35 26.79
N ALA A 72 18.70 -1.48 26.50
CA ALA A 72 19.07 -2.32 25.38
C ALA A 72 18.15 -1.90 24.24
N ASN A 73 18.73 -1.36 23.17
CA ASN A 73 18.06 -1.09 21.92
C ASN A 73 17.66 -2.44 21.30
N MET A 74 16.60 -3.06 21.84
CA MET A 74 16.04 -4.30 21.32
C MET A 74 15.46 -3.94 19.96
N ALA A 75 16.15 -4.32 18.89
CA ALA A 75 15.53 -4.35 17.58
C ALA A 75 14.26 -5.19 17.71
N THR A 76 13.10 -4.54 17.70
CA THR A 76 11.81 -5.20 17.90
C THR A 76 11.67 -6.28 16.85
N ALA A 77 11.47 -7.52 17.29
CA ALA A 77 11.16 -8.64 16.42
C ALA A 77 10.02 -8.23 15.48
N TYR A 78 10.19 -8.52 14.19
CA TYR A 78 9.26 -8.05 13.17
C TYR A 78 8.00 -8.91 13.19
N ASP A 79 7.02 -8.56 14.00
CA ASP A 79 5.77 -9.31 14.11
C ASP A 79 4.84 -9.09 12.90
N ILE A 80 3.76 -9.88 12.83
CA ILE A 80 2.80 -9.85 11.72
C ILE A 80 2.07 -8.51 11.62
N GLN A 81 1.68 -7.89 12.74
CA GLN A 81 0.95 -6.62 12.74
C GLN A 81 1.84 -5.50 12.21
N THR A 82 3.07 -5.45 12.71
CA THR A 82 4.09 -4.50 12.28
C THR A 82 4.42 -4.68 10.80
N TYR A 83 4.53 -5.93 10.31
CA TYR A 83 4.71 -6.22 8.89
C TYR A 83 3.56 -5.73 8.01
N LEU A 84 2.31 -5.99 8.42
CA LEU A 84 1.13 -5.55 7.67
C LEU A 84 1.01 -4.02 7.67
N LEU A 85 1.32 -3.37 8.80
CA LEU A 85 1.34 -1.91 8.91
C LEU A 85 2.40 -1.31 8.00
N ASP A 86 3.64 -1.80 8.05
CA ASP A 86 4.74 -1.32 7.18
C ASP A 86 4.38 -1.49 5.71
N LYS A 87 3.84 -2.66 5.32
CA LYS A 87 3.40 -2.90 3.95
C LYS A 87 2.30 -1.93 3.49
N SER A 88 1.33 -1.63 4.34
CA SER A 88 0.27 -0.65 4.03
C SER A 88 0.83 0.77 3.95
N ASN A 89 1.69 1.15 4.89
CA ASN A 89 2.30 2.47 4.95
C ASN A 89 3.17 2.75 3.72
N ILE A 90 3.97 1.79 3.28
CA ILE A 90 4.78 1.91 2.05
C ILE A 90 3.87 2.10 0.84
N LYS A 91 2.78 1.32 0.73
CA LYS A 91 1.82 1.48 -0.36
C LYS A 91 1.14 2.86 -0.33
N ASP A 92 0.79 3.34 0.85
CA ASP A 92 0.22 4.67 1.06
C ASP A 92 1.20 5.77 0.63
N THR A 93 2.48 5.70 1.04
CA THR A 93 3.54 6.64 0.62
C THR A 93 3.66 6.74 -0.90
N VAL A 94 3.69 5.59 -1.60
CA VAL A 94 3.81 5.58 -3.07
C VAL A 94 2.51 6.03 -3.75
N THR A 95 1.35 5.76 -3.16
CA THR A 95 0.06 6.26 -3.68
C THR A 95 -0.06 7.77 -3.53
N ARG A 96 0.38 8.31 -2.38
CA ARG A 96 0.49 9.75 -2.11
C ARG A 96 1.37 10.46 -3.12
N MET A 97 2.46 9.84 -3.58
CA MET A 97 3.30 10.38 -4.66
C MET A 97 2.49 10.68 -5.91
N MET A 98 1.69 9.71 -6.40
CA MET A 98 0.85 9.92 -7.59
C MET A 98 -0.22 10.98 -7.35
N TYR A 99 -0.88 10.93 -6.20
CA TYR A 99 -1.89 11.91 -5.83
C TYR A 99 -1.33 13.34 -5.81
N ALA A 100 -0.16 13.55 -5.19
CA ALA A 100 0.43 14.86 -5.10
C ALA A 100 0.92 15.39 -6.46
N PHE A 101 1.40 14.51 -7.35
CA PHE A 101 1.72 14.92 -8.73
C PHE A 101 0.50 15.46 -9.48
N ASP A 102 -0.65 14.81 -9.35
CA ASP A 102 -1.88 15.24 -10.03
C ASP A 102 -2.51 16.50 -9.43
N ASN A 103 -2.28 16.74 -8.13
CA ASN A 103 -2.87 17.86 -7.39
C ASN A 103 -1.91 19.03 -7.19
N LYS A 104 -0.69 18.97 -7.73
CA LYS A 104 0.39 19.95 -7.52
C LYS A 104 0.65 20.23 -6.04
N ASP A 105 0.60 19.18 -5.20
CA ASP A 105 0.78 19.29 -3.75
C ASP A 105 2.25 19.09 -3.36
N SER A 106 3.05 20.15 -3.55
CA SER A 106 4.48 20.13 -3.24
C SER A 106 4.75 19.88 -1.75
N SER A 107 3.88 20.36 -0.84
CA SER A 107 4.01 20.09 0.60
C SER A 107 3.90 18.60 0.92
N LEU A 108 2.91 17.91 0.33
CA LEU A 108 2.72 16.48 0.55
C LEU A 108 3.92 15.68 0.03
N LEU A 109 4.51 16.07 -1.10
CA LEU A 109 5.72 15.45 -1.62
C LEU A 109 6.90 15.59 -0.64
N ILE A 110 7.11 16.78 -0.11
CA ILE A 110 8.24 17.10 0.78
C ILE A 110 8.07 16.42 2.14
N ASP A 111 6.88 16.49 2.73
CA ASP A 111 6.65 16.10 4.13
C ASP A 111 6.32 14.60 4.30
N GLN A 112 5.64 14.02 3.30
CA GLN A 112 5.01 12.70 3.43
C GLN A 112 5.50 11.64 2.43
N VAL A 113 6.13 12.04 1.33
CA VAL A 113 6.55 11.10 0.27
C VAL A 113 8.04 10.87 0.26
N TYR A 114 8.82 11.94 0.20
CA TYR A 114 10.27 11.86 -0.02
C TYR A 114 11.10 12.07 1.23
N THR A 115 12.32 11.54 1.23
CA THR A 115 13.36 11.99 2.16
C THR A 115 13.84 13.40 1.79
N PRO A 116 14.49 14.14 2.71
CA PRO A 116 14.99 15.49 2.41
C PRO A 116 15.93 15.56 1.19
N GLU A 117 16.68 14.49 0.96
CA GLU A 117 17.53 14.28 -0.21
C GLU A 117 17.10 13.00 -0.94
N ILE A 118 16.97 13.06 -2.27
CA ILE A 118 16.44 11.98 -3.10
C ILE A 118 17.42 11.70 -4.24
N HIS A 119 17.61 10.42 -4.52
CA HIS A 119 18.37 9.93 -5.67
C HIS A 119 17.38 9.66 -6.82
N LEU A 120 17.45 10.45 -7.90
CA LEU A 120 16.61 10.28 -9.07
C LEU A 120 17.39 9.58 -10.17
N ASP A 121 16.81 8.54 -10.75
CA ASP A 121 17.38 7.76 -11.85
C ASP A 121 16.30 7.52 -12.89
N TYR A 122 16.03 8.54 -13.69
CA TYR A 122 15.02 8.49 -14.73
C TYR A 122 15.64 8.06 -16.05
N ASP A 123 14.89 7.27 -16.82
CA ASP A 123 15.22 6.97 -18.20
C ASP A 123 15.54 8.25 -19.00
N THR A 124 16.52 8.13 -19.91
CA THR A 124 16.86 9.13 -20.92
C THR A 124 15.64 9.74 -21.61
N LEU A 125 14.63 8.94 -21.93
CA LEU A 125 13.42 9.36 -22.64
C LEU A 125 12.45 10.17 -21.78
N LEU A 126 12.59 10.13 -20.44
CA LEU A 126 11.74 10.87 -19.52
C LEU A 126 12.40 12.18 -19.07
N LEU A 127 13.65 12.13 -18.57
CA LEU A 127 14.34 13.29 -17.98
C LEU A 127 15.84 13.37 -18.32
N GLY A 128 16.29 12.75 -19.43
CA GLY A 128 17.66 12.92 -19.92
C GLY A 128 18.72 12.01 -19.29
N GLY A 129 18.32 11.06 -18.43
CA GLY A 129 19.08 9.81 -18.25
C GLY A 129 20.32 9.85 -17.34
N LYS A 130 20.58 10.96 -16.66
CA LYS A 130 21.69 11.04 -15.70
C LYS A 130 21.15 10.96 -14.29
N PRO A 131 21.56 9.94 -13.51
CA PRO A 131 21.24 9.90 -12.10
C PRO A 131 21.70 11.19 -11.41
N GLU A 132 20.83 11.77 -10.61
CA GLU A 132 21.10 12.99 -9.85
C GLU A 132 20.67 12.82 -8.39
N ILE A 133 21.31 13.58 -7.52
CA ILE A 133 20.91 13.73 -6.13
C ILE A 133 20.34 15.14 -5.99
N ILE A 134 19.13 15.25 -5.46
CA ILE A 134 18.41 16.51 -5.37
C ILE A 134 17.63 16.58 -4.06
N SER A 135 17.42 17.79 -3.52
CA SER A 135 16.52 17.96 -2.37
C SER A 135 15.07 17.70 -2.76
N SER A 136 14.26 17.19 -1.82
CA SER A 136 12.82 17.01 -2.05
C SER A 136 12.12 18.30 -2.42
N LYS A 137 12.54 19.43 -1.84
CA LYS A 137 12.01 20.75 -2.20
C LYS A 137 12.32 21.10 -3.66
N ALA A 138 13.58 21.03 -4.07
CA ALA A 138 13.96 21.35 -5.45
C ALA A 138 13.32 20.39 -6.47
N TRP A 139 13.11 19.13 -6.07
CA TRP A 139 12.39 18.17 -6.89
C TRP A 139 10.89 18.47 -7.01
N ALA A 140 10.22 18.81 -5.89
CA ALA A 140 8.82 19.22 -5.89
C ALA A 140 8.60 20.49 -6.74
N ASP A 141 9.48 21.50 -6.59
CA ASP A 141 9.46 22.73 -7.40
C ASP A 141 9.59 22.40 -8.90
N ARG A 142 10.39 21.40 -9.28
CA ARG A 142 10.54 20.97 -10.67
C ARG A 142 9.30 20.23 -11.19
N LEU A 143 8.68 19.39 -10.35
CA LEU A 143 7.50 18.60 -10.71
C LEU A 143 6.26 19.47 -10.92
N GLU A 144 6.12 20.56 -10.17
CA GLU A 144 4.99 21.50 -10.28
C GLU A 144 4.78 22.01 -11.72
N HIS A 145 5.89 22.27 -12.41
CA HIS A 145 5.91 22.76 -13.79
C HIS A 145 5.98 21.66 -14.85
N MET A 146 6.28 20.43 -14.47
CA MET A 146 6.49 19.33 -15.41
C MET A 146 5.25 19.02 -16.25
N HIS A 147 4.06 19.34 -15.74
CA HIS A 147 2.78 19.06 -16.37
C HIS A 147 2.05 20.31 -16.88
N ASP A 148 2.69 21.49 -16.91
CA ASP A 148 2.05 22.76 -17.29
C ASP A 148 1.55 22.80 -18.75
N ALA A 149 2.03 21.89 -19.60
CA ALA A 149 1.54 21.73 -20.96
C ALA A 149 0.15 21.08 -21.04
N TYR A 150 -0.41 20.62 -19.91
CA TYR A 150 -1.65 19.87 -19.83
C TYR A 150 -2.63 20.48 -18.81
N ASP A 151 -3.91 20.51 -19.15
CA ASP A 151 -4.93 21.05 -18.24
C ASP A 151 -5.26 20.11 -17.07
N THR A 152 -5.03 18.81 -17.23
CA THR A 152 -5.21 17.82 -16.17
C THR A 152 -4.36 16.58 -16.45
N THR A 153 -3.86 16.00 -15.37
CA THR A 153 -3.20 14.70 -15.39
C THR A 153 -3.91 13.73 -14.47
N GLN A 154 -3.70 12.45 -14.73
CA GLN A 154 -4.04 11.41 -13.79
C GLN A 154 -2.93 10.36 -13.81
N HIS A 155 -2.40 10.05 -12.64
CA HIS A 155 -1.42 9.00 -12.44
C HIS A 155 -2.05 7.89 -11.60
N THR A 156 -1.79 6.65 -12.00
CA THR A 156 -2.12 5.48 -11.18
C THR A 156 -0.89 4.63 -10.99
N VAL A 157 -0.75 4.06 -9.80
CA VAL A 157 0.30 3.12 -9.46
C VAL A 157 -0.33 1.80 -9.02
N HIS A 158 0.20 0.70 -9.54
CA HIS A 158 -0.38 -0.62 -9.35
C HIS A 158 0.70 -1.72 -9.42
N ASN A 159 0.31 -2.98 -9.23
CA ASN A 159 1.22 -4.15 -9.23
C ASN A 159 2.40 -4.01 -8.25
N PHE A 160 2.11 -3.60 -7.01
CA PHE A 160 3.10 -3.46 -5.96
C PHE A 160 3.74 -4.80 -5.57
N LEU A 161 5.06 -4.86 -5.68
CA LEU A 161 5.91 -5.86 -5.06
C LEU A 161 6.83 -5.15 -4.06
N ILE A 162 6.55 -5.33 -2.77
CA ILE A 162 7.26 -4.70 -1.66
C ILE A 162 8.15 -5.76 -1.01
N GLU A 163 9.46 -5.59 -1.08
CA GLU A 163 10.47 -6.55 -0.59
C GLU A 163 10.73 -6.38 0.91
N LEU A 164 9.71 -6.65 1.73
CA LEU A 164 9.87 -6.79 3.17
C LEU A 164 10.20 -8.26 3.53
N PRO A 165 11.05 -8.52 4.53
CA PRO A 165 11.28 -9.86 5.02
C PRO A 165 9.99 -10.41 5.65
N GLN A 166 9.80 -11.73 5.59
CA GLN A 166 8.67 -12.37 6.27
C GLN A 166 8.77 -12.13 7.78
N PRO A 167 7.63 -11.92 8.45
CA PRO A 167 7.61 -11.66 9.89
C PRO A 167 8.20 -12.84 10.67
N SER A 168 8.65 -12.54 11.89
CA SER A 168 9.22 -13.49 12.82
C SER A 168 8.26 -14.65 13.06
N SER A 169 8.82 -15.86 13.12
CA SER A 169 8.10 -17.10 13.42
C SER A 169 8.69 -17.75 14.66
N ALA A 170 8.01 -18.78 15.20
CA ALA A 170 8.47 -19.50 16.39
C ALA A 170 9.94 -20.01 16.28
N ASN A 171 10.42 -20.24 15.06
CA ASN A 171 11.75 -20.82 14.80
C ASN A 171 12.74 -19.82 14.19
N LYS A 172 12.34 -18.57 13.95
CA LYS A 172 13.20 -17.57 13.31
C LYS A 172 12.78 -16.15 13.69
N GLU A 173 13.63 -15.49 14.45
CA GLU A 173 13.53 -14.06 14.70
C GLU A 173 14.07 -13.28 13.51
N VAL A 174 13.32 -12.25 13.11
CA VAL A 174 13.66 -11.37 12.00
C VAL A 174 13.62 -9.95 12.52
N ALA A 175 14.73 -9.22 12.38
CA ALA A 175 14.77 -7.81 12.71
C ALA A 175 13.87 -7.02 11.76
N ARG A 176 13.14 -6.05 12.30
CA ARG A 176 12.35 -5.13 11.50
C ARG A 176 13.27 -4.30 10.59
N PRO A 177 13.04 -4.25 9.26
CA PRO A 177 13.97 -3.61 8.33
C PRO A 177 13.87 -2.09 8.39
N ASP A 178 14.97 -1.34 8.30
CA ASP A 178 14.93 0.12 8.19
C ASP A 178 14.80 0.62 6.73
N THR A 179 14.97 -0.27 5.76
CA THR A 179 14.89 0.03 4.33
C THR A 179 14.30 -1.14 3.56
N CYS A 180 13.61 -0.88 2.45
CA CYS A 180 13.28 -1.94 1.49
C CYS A 180 13.15 -1.39 0.06
N VAL A 181 13.01 -2.31 -0.90
CA VAL A 181 12.77 -1.97 -2.31
C VAL A 181 11.30 -2.21 -2.65
N VAL A 182 10.74 -1.31 -3.45
CA VAL A 182 9.38 -1.42 -4.00
C VAL A 182 9.48 -1.43 -5.52
N TYR A 183 8.89 -2.44 -6.13
CA TYR A 183 8.61 -2.46 -7.57
C TYR A 183 7.12 -2.18 -7.79
N ALA A 184 6.82 -1.33 -8.75
CA ALA A 184 5.44 -1.03 -9.14
C ALA A 184 5.38 -0.61 -10.60
N HIS A 185 4.20 -0.68 -11.19
CA HIS A 185 3.91 -0.06 -12.48
C HIS A 185 3.19 1.26 -12.25
N ALA A 186 3.48 2.24 -13.10
CA ALA A 186 2.79 3.51 -13.10
C ALA A 186 2.35 3.89 -14.49
N ASP A 187 1.11 4.34 -14.58
CA ASP A 187 0.50 4.84 -15.81
C ASP A 187 0.12 6.30 -15.61
N GLY A 188 0.41 7.13 -16.61
CA GLY A 188 0.04 8.54 -16.66
C GLY A 188 -0.85 8.82 -17.87
N TRP A 189 -1.93 9.58 -17.63
CA TRP A 189 -2.83 10.11 -18.66
C TRP A 189 -2.84 11.63 -18.59
N PHE A 190 -2.67 12.29 -19.72
CA PHE A 190 -2.52 13.74 -19.82
C PHE A 190 -3.54 14.29 -20.81
N TYR A 191 -4.34 15.25 -20.38
CA TYR A 191 -5.44 15.78 -21.16
C TYR A 191 -5.48 17.30 -21.21
N ASN A 192 -5.96 17.81 -22.34
CA ASN A 192 -6.47 19.18 -22.45
C ASN A 192 -8.01 19.17 -22.45
N ARG A 193 -8.57 20.19 -21.81
CA ARG A 193 -9.99 20.42 -21.65
C ARG A 193 -10.54 21.18 -22.86
N ASN A 194 -11.82 21.02 -23.12
CA ASN A 194 -12.54 21.84 -24.09
C ASN A 194 -13.04 23.15 -23.46
N ALA A 195 -13.77 23.96 -24.24
CA ALA A 195 -14.34 25.23 -23.77
C ALA A 195 -15.31 25.05 -22.58
N GLU A 196 -15.94 23.88 -22.44
CA GLU A 196 -16.81 23.52 -21.31
C GLU A 196 -16.04 22.92 -20.11
N GLY A 197 -14.71 22.91 -20.14
CA GLY A 197 -13.85 22.42 -19.06
C GLY A 197 -13.78 20.89 -18.93
N ARG A 198 -14.30 20.14 -19.91
CA ARG A 198 -14.29 18.66 -19.93
C ARG A 198 -13.03 18.13 -20.63
N PRO A 199 -12.40 17.04 -20.14
CA PRO A 199 -11.31 16.39 -20.85
C PRO A 199 -11.76 16.00 -22.27
N ARG A 200 -11.04 16.48 -23.29
CA ARG A 200 -11.40 16.24 -24.70
C ARG A 200 -10.27 15.66 -25.51
N ASN A 201 -9.08 16.25 -25.41
CA ASN A 201 -7.91 15.78 -26.15
C ASN A 201 -7.00 14.99 -25.21
N MET A 202 -6.83 13.70 -25.46
CA MET A 202 -5.81 12.89 -24.79
C MET A 202 -4.46 13.24 -25.44
N CYS A 203 -3.67 14.09 -24.79
CA CYS A 203 -2.44 14.62 -25.37
C CYS A 203 -1.26 13.65 -25.24
N ARG A 204 -1.23 12.86 -24.17
CA ARG A 204 -0.18 11.87 -23.92
C ARG A 204 -0.71 10.76 -23.02
N ARG A 205 -0.22 9.55 -23.25
CA ARG A 205 -0.27 8.45 -22.28
C ARG A 205 1.12 7.85 -22.15
N ASN A 206 1.50 7.47 -20.95
CA ASN A 206 2.72 6.71 -20.74
C ASN A 206 2.50 5.65 -19.68
N GLY A 207 3.35 4.63 -19.74
CA GLY A 207 3.44 3.63 -18.70
C GLY A 207 4.90 3.30 -18.46
N GLY A 208 5.24 3.09 -17.20
CA GLY A 208 6.59 2.84 -16.76
C GLY A 208 6.65 1.92 -15.56
N LYS A 209 7.88 1.56 -15.22
CA LYS A 209 8.20 0.74 -14.05
C LYS A 209 8.94 1.61 -13.05
N TYR A 210 8.49 1.53 -11.81
CA TYR A 210 9.21 2.06 -10.67
C TYR A 210 10.05 0.96 -10.02
N ARG A 211 11.29 1.32 -9.70
CA ARG A 211 12.07 0.69 -8.65
C ARG A 211 12.41 1.77 -7.62
N LEU A 212 11.75 1.71 -6.47
CA LEU A 212 11.87 2.69 -5.40
C LEU A 212 12.63 2.08 -4.24
N GLU A 213 13.60 2.81 -3.69
CA GLU A 213 14.20 2.47 -2.39
C GLU A 213 13.54 3.35 -1.34
N VAL A 214 12.87 2.72 -0.38
CA VAL A 214 12.19 3.41 0.72
C VAL A 214 12.95 3.18 2.02
N VAL A 215 12.97 4.21 2.85
CA VAL A 215 13.65 4.21 4.15
C VAL A 215 12.66 4.59 5.24
N ARG A 216 12.85 4.01 6.42
CA ARG A 216 12.10 4.36 7.63
C ARG A 216 12.79 5.53 8.33
N LEU A 217 12.03 6.59 8.59
CA LEU A 217 12.46 7.71 9.42
C LEU A 217 11.96 7.52 10.85
N LYS A 218 12.87 7.27 11.79
CA LYS A 218 12.53 6.97 13.20
C LYS A 218 11.79 8.11 13.88
N GLU A 219 12.19 9.35 13.61
CA GLU A 219 11.54 10.55 14.16
C GLU A 219 10.04 10.62 13.80
N LYS A 220 9.68 10.19 12.59
CA LYS A 220 8.29 10.13 12.12
C LYS A 220 7.50 9.03 12.80
N GLU A 221 8.14 7.89 13.04
CA GLU A 221 7.53 6.79 13.78
C GLU A 221 7.26 7.15 15.24
N GLU A 222 8.21 7.83 15.89
CA GLU A 222 8.06 8.32 17.26
C GLU A 222 6.93 9.35 17.41
N GLN A 223 6.63 10.08 16.33
CA GLN A 223 5.48 10.99 16.24
C GLN A 223 4.15 10.27 15.97
N GLY A 224 4.17 8.95 15.76
CA GLY A 224 2.98 8.17 15.39
C GLY A 224 2.55 8.36 13.94
N GLU A 225 3.41 8.94 13.09
CA GLU A 225 3.15 9.13 11.67
C GLU A 225 3.60 7.92 10.84
N ASN A 226 3.18 7.86 9.58
CA ASN A 226 3.77 6.92 8.61
C ASN A 226 5.26 7.26 8.44
N PRO A 227 6.20 6.36 8.75
CA PRO A 227 7.62 6.68 8.76
C PRO A 227 8.34 6.42 7.43
N TRP A 228 7.68 5.80 6.45
CA TRP A 228 8.34 5.39 5.21
C TRP A 228 8.40 6.54 4.20
N ARG A 229 9.59 6.80 3.67
CA ARG A 229 9.85 7.81 2.63
C ARG A 229 10.67 7.23 1.49
N ILE A 230 10.44 7.72 0.28
CA ILE A 230 11.22 7.36 -0.91
C ILE A 230 12.54 8.11 -0.87
N SER A 231 13.64 7.35 -0.86
CA SER A 231 15.02 7.84 -0.90
C SER A 231 15.66 7.75 -2.27
N LYS A 232 15.22 6.78 -3.07
CA LYS A 232 15.62 6.64 -4.47
C LYS A 232 14.43 6.32 -5.33
N GLN A 233 14.33 7.01 -6.45
CA GLN A 233 13.30 6.78 -7.45
C GLN A 233 13.97 6.50 -8.79
N ARG A 234 13.93 5.23 -9.19
CA ARG A 234 14.29 4.81 -10.54
C ARG A 234 13.05 4.59 -11.38
N VAL A 235 13.02 5.18 -12.57
CA VAL A 235 11.86 5.15 -13.48
C VAL A 235 12.30 4.71 -14.86
N GLU A 236 11.76 3.59 -15.31
CA GLU A 236 11.99 3.05 -16.65
C GLU A 236 10.71 3.21 -17.49
N LEU A 237 10.79 3.95 -18.58
CA LEU A 237 9.66 4.11 -19.49
C LEU A 237 9.44 2.80 -20.24
N SER A 238 8.25 2.23 -20.14
CA SER A 238 7.90 0.98 -20.85
C SER A 238 7.23 1.26 -22.18
N TRP A 239 6.37 2.27 -22.23
CA TRP A 239 5.69 2.71 -23.45
C TRP A 239 5.23 4.17 -23.31
N GLN A 240 5.08 4.84 -24.45
CA GLN A 240 4.55 6.19 -24.54
C GLN A 240 3.78 6.35 -25.85
N ASP A 241 2.53 6.80 -25.73
CA ASP A 241 1.70 7.20 -26.84
C ASP A 241 1.53 8.71 -26.80
N MET A 242 1.81 9.36 -27.92
CA MET A 242 1.40 10.75 -28.13
C MET A 242 -0.03 10.74 -28.68
N GLY A 243 -0.87 11.65 -28.18
CA GLY A 243 -2.24 11.83 -28.67
C GLY A 243 -2.29 12.02 -30.18
N SER A 244 -3.43 11.71 -30.81
CA SER A 244 -3.67 12.11 -32.21
C SER A 244 -3.55 13.63 -32.30
N GLN A 245 -2.57 14.11 -33.09
CA GLN A 245 -2.39 15.52 -33.42
C GLN A 245 -3.63 16.07 -34.14
#